data_AF-A0A8H6F2N9-F1
#
_entry.id   AF-A0A8H6F2N9-F1
#
_cell.length_a   1.000
_cell.length_b   1.000
_cell.length_c   1.000
_cell.angle_alpha   90.00
_cell.angle_beta   90.00
_cell.angle_gamma   90.00
#
_symmetry.space_group_name_H-M   'P 1'
#
loop_
_entity.id
_entity.type
_entity.pdbx_description
1 polymer ?
#
loop_
_entity_poly.entity_id
_entity_poly.type
_entity_poly.pdbx_seq_one_letter_code
_entity_poly.pdbx_strand_id
1 'polypeptide(L)'
;MSLINKQWSSISTELVQDPQNFELWQSLIEAAEWNEKRGINKSTSEEELNVLRTSYNSFLEKFPFQFKYWIRYAEWEFKLGNTSTAEQIYLRGLNTQLSHCIELWISYLNFKINTINDNISEILQKFEAARDLIGFHFFGFEFYELYLSFLDNYKNDNNEFEKKYYILLRIILEIPIYHYGIFYKKWFDLIDNLSKDEKLAKQIAPYIAPANEIATLASKKNTSIFNELKKRFTDAYIATQYHSFELYELEKKLIPKSNKNPQQDNDLRSRQELDAWMSYIDYLEIKQYPIKFIELVYYRFLYNARNYPQTWSKFADYYIYHAKFNKARKILTDGVKYVDDYKLLIKLVDLEIFLKNYQRAINLLISYIQYNSNVPIPIRDKVHQVKQLIDQK
;
A
#
# COMPACT_ATOMS: atom_id res chain seq x y z
N MET A 1 -4.55 -6.47 -44.46
CA MET A 1 -5.81 -6.33 -43.69
C MET A 1 -5.41 -6.31 -42.24
N SER A 2 -5.64 -5.20 -41.52
CA SER A 2 -5.13 -5.04 -40.15
C SER A 2 -5.61 -6.20 -39.27
N LEU A 3 -4.67 -6.96 -38.73
CA LEU A 3 -4.88 -8.10 -37.83
C LEU A 3 -5.31 -7.67 -36.42
N ILE A 4 -5.95 -6.51 -36.31
CA ILE A 4 -6.38 -5.94 -35.04
C ILE A 4 -7.67 -6.66 -34.64
N ASN A 5 -7.65 -7.25 -33.45
CA ASN A 5 -8.76 -7.95 -32.84
C ASN A 5 -10.08 -7.17 -33.01
N LYS A 6 -11.05 -7.78 -33.70
CA LYS A 6 -12.33 -7.12 -34.03
C LYS A 6 -13.16 -6.80 -32.78
N GLN A 7 -13.13 -7.70 -31.79
CA GLN A 7 -13.82 -7.51 -30.53
C GLN A 7 -13.23 -6.32 -29.76
N TRP A 8 -11.89 -6.23 -29.72
CA TRP A 8 -11.20 -5.09 -29.11
C TRP A 8 -11.59 -3.76 -29.77
N SER A 9 -11.66 -3.73 -31.12
CA SER A 9 -12.00 -2.53 -31.88
C SER A 9 -13.44 -2.06 -31.62
N SER A 10 -14.39 -3.00 -31.50
CA SER A 10 -15.78 -2.69 -31.13
C SER A 10 -15.87 -2.07 -29.75
N ILE A 11 -15.27 -2.73 -28.74
CA ILE A 11 -15.30 -2.26 -27.35
C ILE A 11 -14.59 -0.90 -27.22
N SER A 12 -13.47 -0.72 -27.92
CA SER A 12 -12.76 0.57 -27.96
C SER A 12 -13.64 1.70 -28.49
N THR A 13 -14.48 1.42 -29.50
CA THR A 13 -15.43 2.40 -30.05
C THR A 13 -16.53 2.74 -29.04
N GLU A 14 -17.04 1.74 -28.32
CA GLU A 14 -18.04 1.95 -27.25
C GLU A 14 -17.46 2.76 -26.08
N LEU A 15 -16.20 2.50 -25.69
CA LEU A 15 -15.50 3.24 -24.64
C LEU A 15 -15.24 4.71 -24.98
N VAL A 16 -15.18 5.08 -26.27
CA VAL A 16 -15.12 6.50 -26.66
C VAL A 16 -16.41 7.22 -26.27
N GLN A 17 -17.55 6.54 -26.29
CA GLN A 17 -18.85 7.10 -25.91
C GLN A 17 -19.07 7.09 -24.40
N ASP A 18 -18.60 6.06 -23.69
CA ASP A 18 -18.69 5.95 -22.23
C ASP A 18 -17.34 5.60 -21.58
N PRO A 19 -16.42 6.59 -21.42
CA PRO A 19 -15.07 6.35 -20.92
C PRO A 19 -15.01 5.96 -19.43
N GLN A 20 -16.10 6.12 -18.67
CA GLN A 20 -16.15 5.81 -17.23
C GLN A 20 -16.70 4.40 -16.94
N ASN A 21 -17.09 3.67 -17.99
CA ASN A 21 -17.67 2.34 -17.85
C ASN A 21 -16.61 1.29 -17.49
N PHE A 22 -16.52 0.97 -16.20
CA PHE A 22 -15.55 0.00 -15.71
C PHE A 22 -15.68 -1.38 -16.38
N GLU A 23 -16.89 -1.89 -16.59
CA GLU A 23 -17.12 -3.23 -17.15
C GLU A 23 -16.69 -3.33 -18.62
N LEU A 24 -16.92 -2.29 -19.41
CA LEU A 24 -16.41 -2.21 -20.78
C LEU A 24 -14.88 -2.19 -20.80
N TRP A 25 -14.26 -1.49 -19.87
CA TRP A 25 -12.81 -1.47 -19.70
C TRP A 25 -12.24 -2.85 -19.32
N GLN A 26 -12.91 -3.59 -18.43
CA GLN A 26 -12.52 -4.97 -18.12
C GLN A 26 -12.61 -5.86 -19.37
N SER A 27 -13.70 -5.72 -20.11
CA SER A 27 -13.94 -6.44 -21.36
C SER A 27 -12.88 -6.11 -22.43
N LEU A 28 -12.41 -4.87 -22.48
CA LEU A 28 -11.33 -4.44 -23.38
C LEU A 28 -10.01 -5.15 -23.07
N ILE A 29 -9.65 -5.23 -21.78
CA ILE A 29 -8.43 -5.93 -21.33
C ILE A 29 -8.53 -7.41 -21.67
N GLU A 30 -9.66 -8.05 -21.37
CA GLU A 30 -9.89 -9.46 -21.69
C GLU A 30 -9.81 -9.72 -23.19
N ALA A 31 -10.39 -8.84 -24.02
CA ALA A 31 -10.29 -8.94 -25.47
C ALA A 31 -8.82 -8.83 -25.94
N ALA A 32 -8.05 -7.89 -25.38
CA ALA A 32 -6.64 -7.71 -25.72
C ALA A 32 -5.78 -8.95 -25.35
N GLU A 33 -6.07 -9.60 -24.23
CA GLU A 33 -5.34 -10.79 -23.76
C GLU A 33 -5.74 -12.07 -24.50
N TRP A 34 -7.02 -12.21 -24.82
CA TRP A 34 -7.55 -13.41 -25.46
C TRP A 34 -7.16 -13.49 -26.94
N ASN A 35 -6.93 -12.35 -27.59
CA ASN A 35 -6.52 -12.21 -28.99
C ASN A 35 -7.20 -13.23 -29.93
N GLU A 36 -8.52 -13.17 -30.03
CA GLU A 36 -9.34 -14.06 -30.88
C GLU A 36 -9.09 -15.57 -30.65
N LYS A 37 -8.94 -15.99 -29.38
CA LYS A 37 -8.67 -17.39 -28.95
C LYS A 37 -7.23 -17.87 -29.16
N ARG A 38 -6.34 -17.05 -29.71
CA ARG A 38 -4.92 -17.40 -29.87
C ARG A 38 -4.10 -17.14 -28.61
N GLY A 39 -4.59 -16.25 -27.74
CA GLY A 39 -3.85 -15.76 -26.58
C GLY A 39 -2.61 -14.96 -26.96
N ILE A 40 -1.92 -14.44 -25.95
CA ILE A 40 -0.66 -13.71 -26.11
C ILE A 40 0.52 -14.60 -25.69
N ASN A 41 1.56 -14.63 -26.51
CA ASN A 41 2.80 -15.36 -26.25
C ASN A 41 4.01 -14.65 -26.90
N LYS A 42 5.22 -15.21 -26.76
CA LYS A 42 6.46 -14.60 -27.28
C LYS A 42 6.56 -14.51 -28.81
N SER A 43 5.73 -15.26 -29.54
CA SER A 43 5.66 -15.24 -31.01
C SER A 43 4.53 -14.36 -31.55
N THR A 44 3.74 -13.74 -30.67
CA THR A 44 2.69 -12.79 -31.02
C THR A 44 3.30 -11.57 -31.73
N SER A 45 2.58 -11.02 -32.70
CA SER A 45 3.08 -9.87 -33.48
C SER A 45 3.24 -8.62 -32.61
N GLU A 46 4.17 -7.74 -32.99
CA GLU A 46 4.41 -6.49 -32.25
C GLU A 46 3.17 -5.57 -32.23
N GLU A 47 2.36 -5.60 -33.29
CA GLU A 47 1.09 -4.88 -33.37
C GLU A 47 0.10 -5.32 -32.28
N GLU A 48 -0.08 -6.64 -32.11
CA GLU A 48 -0.96 -7.22 -31.09
C GLU A 48 -0.42 -6.99 -29.66
N LEU A 49 0.91 -7.04 -29.47
CA LEU A 49 1.54 -6.68 -28.20
C LEU A 49 1.34 -5.20 -27.86
N ASN A 50 1.39 -4.32 -28.85
CA ASN A 50 1.12 -2.90 -28.65
C ASN A 50 -0.35 -2.64 -28.30
N VAL A 51 -1.29 -3.42 -28.85
CA VAL A 51 -2.71 -3.37 -28.44
C VAL A 51 -2.85 -3.74 -26.96
N LEU A 52 -2.20 -4.81 -26.50
CA LEU A 52 -2.20 -5.21 -25.08
C LEU A 52 -1.67 -4.09 -24.18
N ARG A 53 -0.47 -3.59 -24.48
CA ARG A 53 0.19 -2.52 -23.70
C ARG A 53 -0.64 -1.25 -23.66
N THR A 54 -1.19 -0.83 -24.80
CA THR A 54 -2.01 0.38 -24.90
C THR A 54 -3.30 0.24 -24.09
N SER A 55 -3.92 -0.94 -24.12
CA SER A 55 -5.13 -1.23 -23.35
C SER A 55 -4.86 -1.12 -21.84
N TYR A 56 -3.79 -1.75 -21.36
CA TYR A 56 -3.39 -1.68 -19.96
C TYR A 56 -2.98 -0.27 -19.51
N ASN A 57 -2.20 0.45 -20.32
CA ASN A 57 -1.81 1.82 -20.00
C ASN A 57 -3.02 2.74 -19.90
N SER A 58 -3.93 2.69 -20.89
CA SER A 58 -5.14 3.52 -20.89
C SER A 58 -6.07 3.18 -19.73
N PHE A 59 -6.23 1.88 -19.42
CA PHE A 59 -7.01 1.42 -18.27
C PHE A 59 -6.43 1.94 -16.96
N LEU A 60 -5.13 1.79 -16.73
CA LEU A 60 -4.47 2.16 -15.47
C LEU A 60 -4.32 3.68 -15.31
N GLU A 61 -4.32 4.45 -16.41
CA GLU A 61 -4.45 5.91 -16.35
C GLU A 61 -5.83 6.35 -15.85
N LYS A 62 -6.89 5.63 -16.23
CA LYS A 62 -8.27 5.91 -15.77
C LYS A 62 -8.55 5.34 -14.37
N PHE A 63 -8.09 4.13 -14.08
CA PHE A 63 -8.33 3.41 -12.83
C PHE A 63 -7.02 3.03 -12.13
N PRO A 64 -6.21 4.01 -11.68
CA PRO A 64 -4.89 3.75 -11.13
C PRO A 64 -4.88 2.98 -9.80
N PHE A 65 -6.02 2.92 -9.11
CA PHE A 65 -6.17 2.22 -7.82
C PHE A 65 -6.41 0.71 -7.96
N GLN A 66 -6.49 0.20 -9.19
CA GLN A 66 -6.78 -1.21 -9.48
C GLN A 66 -5.51 -2.06 -9.44
N PHE A 67 -5.03 -2.36 -8.23
CA PHE A 67 -3.76 -3.09 -8.00
C PHE A 67 -3.67 -4.43 -8.73
N LYS A 68 -4.78 -5.16 -8.89
CA LYS A 68 -4.80 -6.45 -9.60
C LYS A 68 -4.37 -6.31 -11.06
N TYR A 69 -4.76 -5.22 -11.71
CA TYR A 69 -4.40 -4.98 -13.11
C TYR A 69 -2.95 -4.51 -13.25
N TRP A 70 -2.40 -3.80 -12.26
CA TRP A 70 -0.96 -3.53 -12.18
C TRP A 70 -0.15 -4.83 -12.11
N ILE A 71 -0.52 -5.74 -11.21
CA ILE A 71 0.12 -7.05 -11.07
C ILE A 71 -0.01 -7.85 -12.37
N ARG A 72 -1.22 -7.98 -12.89
CA ARG A 72 -1.50 -8.74 -14.13
C ARG A 72 -0.74 -8.19 -15.33
N TYR A 73 -0.60 -6.86 -15.45
CA TYR A 73 0.17 -6.25 -16.51
C TYR A 73 1.67 -6.55 -16.40
N ALA A 74 2.24 -6.41 -15.19
CA ALA A 74 3.65 -6.72 -14.96
C ALA A 74 3.95 -8.20 -15.20
N GLU A 75 3.04 -9.10 -14.80
CA GLU A 75 3.14 -10.54 -15.09
C GLU A 75 3.10 -10.84 -16.59
N TRP A 76 2.30 -10.12 -17.38
CA TRP A 76 2.31 -10.27 -18.84
C TRP A 76 3.64 -9.89 -19.46
N GLU A 77 4.20 -8.73 -19.12
CA GLU A 77 5.51 -8.32 -19.63
C GLU A 77 6.60 -9.29 -19.19
N PHE A 78 6.54 -9.81 -17.96
CA PHE A 78 7.47 -10.83 -17.49
C PHE A 78 7.35 -12.14 -18.28
N LYS A 79 6.13 -12.64 -18.53
CA LYS A 79 5.88 -13.85 -19.37
C LYS A 79 6.40 -13.67 -20.79
N LEU A 80 6.33 -12.46 -21.33
CA LEU A 80 6.87 -12.10 -22.64
C LEU A 80 8.40 -11.98 -22.67
N GLY A 81 9.06 -12.01 -21.50
CA GLY A 81 10.53 -11.91 -21.36
C GLY A 81 11.03 -10.49 -21.13
N ASN A 82 10.14 -9.50 -20.96
CA ASN A 82 10.48 -8.09 -20.78
C ASN A 82 10.63 -7.75 -19.29
N THR A 83 11.63 -8.35 -18.63
CA THR A 83 11.84 -8.22 -17.17
C THR A 83 11.99 -6.77 -16.71
N SER A 84 12.76 -5.95 -17.45
CA SER A 84 12.93 -4.53 -17.11
C SER A 84 11.61 -3.75 -17.19
N THR A 85 10.76 -4.06 -18.17
CA THR A 85 9.46 -3.40 -18.34
C THR A 85 8.50 -3.83 -17.24
N ALA A 86 8.49 -5.11 -16.86
CA ALA A 86 7.71 -5.61 -15.73
C ALA A 86 8.08 -4.89 -14.43
N GLU A 87 9.37 -4.69 -14.16
CA GLU A 87 9.83 -3.91 -13.00
C GLU A 87 9.33 -2.46 -13.03
N GLN A 88 9.41 -1.79 -14.18
CA GLN A 88 8.91 -0.41 -14.33
C GLN A 88 7.41 -0.32 -14.06
N ILE A 89 6.62 -1.33 -14.46
CA ILE A 89 5.17 -1.35 -14.21
C ILE A 89 4.87 -1.47 -12.71
N TYR A 90 5.57 -2.36 -11.99
CA TYR A 90 5.44 -2.45 -10.53
C TYR A 90 5.80 -1.13 -9.84
N LEU A 91 6.95 -0.56 -10.19
CA LEU A 91 7.42 0.71 -9.63
C LEU A 91 6.45 1.86 -9.95
N ARG A 92 5.85 1.89 -11.14
CA ARG A 92 4.84 2.89 -11.51
C ARG A 92 3.63 2.78 -10.59
N GLY A 93 3.06 1.59 -10.40
CA GLY A 93 1.92 1.39 -9.50
C GLY A 93 2.23 1.78 -8.04
N LEU A 94 3.42 1.40 -7.54
CA LEU A 94 3.86 1.74 -6.18
C LEU A 94 4.13 3.24 -6.00
N ASN A 95 4.65 3.93 -7.02
CA ASN A 95 5.01 5.35 -6.93
C ASN A 95 3.82 6.30 -7.11
N THR A 96 2.78 5.88 -7.84
CA THR A 96 1.67 6.77 -8.20
C THR A 96 0.67 6.91 -7.04
N GLN A 97 -0.13 5.87 -6.78
CA GLN A 97 -1.19 5.91 -5.78
C GLN A 97 -1.24 4.69 -4.86
N LEU A 98 -0.58 3.56 -5.19
CA LEU A 98 -0.70 2.32 -4.43
C LEU A 98 0.52 2.03 -3.54
N SER A 99 1.20 3.09 -3.09
CA SER A 99 2.41 2.99 -2.23
C SER A 99 2.24 2.15 -0.96
N HIS A 100 1.02 2.03 -0.44
CA HIS A 100 0.70 1.27 0.77
C HIS A 100 -0.15 0.01 0.49
N CYS A 101 -0.23 -0.43 -0.78
CA CYS A 101 -0.96 -1.65 -1.15
C CYS A 101 -0.08 -2.88 -0.87
N ILE A 102 -0.52 -3.70 0.07
CA ILE A 102 0.25 -4.88 0.52
C ILE A 102 0.36 -5.92 -0.60
N GLU A 103 -0.70 -6.14 -1.36
CA GLU A 103 -0.76 -7.14 -2.42
C GLU A 103 0.23 -6.81 -3.54
N LEU A 104 0.32 -5.52 -3.92
CA LEU A 104 1.26 -5.06 -4.93
C LEU A 104 2.72 -5.19 -4.46
N TRP A 105 3.00 -4.89 -3.18
CA TRP A 105 4.33 -5.09 -2.60
C TRP A 105 4.73 -6.57 -2.55
N ILE A 106 3.85 -7.45 -2.08
CA ILE A 106 4.12 -8.90 -2.03
C ILE A 106 4.40 -9.44 -3.44
N SER A 107 3.58 -9.05 -4.42
CA SER A 107 3.77 -9.46 -5.82
C SER A 107 5.10 -8.93 -6.39
N TYR A 108 5.45 -7.67 -6.14
CA TYR A 108 6.72 -7.08 -6.57
C TYR A 108 7.93 -7.77 -5.91
N LEU A 109 7.88 -8.03 -4.61
CA LEU A 109 8.97 -8.70 -3.89
C LEU A 109 9.17 -10.14 -4.38
N ASN A 110 8.09 -10.88 -4.61
CA ASN A 110 8.16 -12.19 -5.26
C ASN A 110 8.80 -12.11 -6.66
N PHE A 111 8.40 -11.13 -7.46
CA PHE A 111 9.02 -10.87 -8.77
C PHE A 111 10.52 -10.61 -8.63
N LYS A 112 10.97 -9.80 -7.66
CA LYS A 112 12.39 -9.52 -7.42
C LYS A 112 13.17 -10.75 -6.96
N ILE A 113 12.58 -11.62 -6.14
CA ILE A 113 13.20 -12.91 -5.76
C ILE A 113 13.31 -13.82 -6.98
N ASN A 114 12.27 -13.92 -7.81
CA ASN A 114 12.27 -14.78 -9.00
C ASN A 114 13.23 -14.29 -10.10
N THR A 115 13.57 -13.01 -10.08
CA THR A 115 14.48 -12.36 -11.05
C THR A 115 15.81 -11.98 -10.40
N ILE A 116 16.11 -12.58 -9.25
CA ILE A 116 17.30 -12.28 -8.48
C ILE A 116 18.55 -12.50 -9.33
N ASN A 117 19.41 -11.49 -9.31
CA ASN A 117 20.77 -11.55 -9.81
C ASN A 117 21.73 -11.49 -8.60
N ASP A 118 23.00 -11.19 -8.82
CA ASP A 118 24.00 -11.15 -7.75
C ASP A 118 23.76 -10.04 -6.68
N ASN A 119 22.78 -9.15 -6.87
CA ASN A 119 22.53 -8.01 -5.98
C ASN A 119 21.45 -8.27 -4.90
N ILE A 120 21.72 -9.21 -4.00
CA ILE A 120 20.83 -9.57 -2.88
C ILE A 120 20.59 -8.38 -1.93
N SER A 121 21.58 -7.49 -1.79
CA SER A 121 21.47 -6.30 -0.92
C SER A 121 20.40 -5.32 -1.39
N GLU A 122 20.24 -5.13 -2.71
CA GLU A 122 19.17 -4.29 -3.26
C GLU A 122 17.78 -4.83 -2.91
N ILE A 123 17.59 -6.16 -2.98
CA ILE A 123 16.30 -6.78 -2.63
C ILE A 123 16.00 -6.56 -1.14
N LEU A 124 17.02 -6.64 -0.27
CA LEU A 124 16.84 -6.32 1.14
C LEU A 124 16.37 -4.87 1.34
N GLN A 125 16.91 -3.92 0.59
CA GLN A 125 16.46 -2.53 0.64
C GLN A 125 15.00 -2.38 0.20
N LYS A 126 14.54 -3.18 -0.78
CA LYS A 126 13.12 -3.20 -1.18
C LYS A 126 12.23 -3.77 -0.08
N PHE A 127 12.66 -4.83 0.62
CA PHE A 127 11.93 -5.35 1.77
C PHE A 127 11.82 -4.34 2.90
N GLU A 128 12.89 -3.60 3.19
CA GLU A 128 12.89 -2.53 4.19
C GLU A 128 11.99 -1.36 3.80
N ALA A 129 12.06 -0.92 2.53
CA ALA A 129 11.16 0.10 2.01
C ALA A 129 9.68 -0.32 2.07
N ALA A 130 9.38 -1.58 1.75
CA ALA A 130 8.04 -2.14 1.93
C ALA A 130 7.63 -2.14 3.41
N ARG A 131 8.49 -2.65 4.30
CA ARG A 131 8.22 -2.70 5.75
C ARG A 131 7.91 -1.32 6.32
N ASP A 132 8.57 -0.28 5.84
CA ASP A 132 8.34 1.09 6.29
C ASP A 132 6.94 1.63 5.95
N LEU A 133 6.31 1.11 4.89
CA LEU A 133 4.99 1.54 4.42
C LEU A 133 3.87 0.59 4.86
N ILE A 134 4.10 -0.72 4.78
CA ILE A 134 3.08 -1.77 4.99
C ILE A 134 3.36 -2.67 6.19
N GLY A 135 4.42 -2.45 6.96
CA GLY A 135 4.78 -3.32 8.09
C GLY A 135 3.71 -3.41 9.19
N PHE A 136 2.91 -2.36 9.38
CA PHE A 136 1.81 -2.36 10.34
C PHE A 136 0.48 -2.89 9.76
N HIS A 137 0.49 -3.48 8.56
CA HIS A 137 -0.75 -3.98 7.95
C HIS A 137 -1.32 -5.13 8.78
N PHE A 138 -2.61 -5.05 9.13
CA PHE A 138 -3.27 -6.08 9.95
C PHE A 138 -3.19 -7.48 9.31
N PHE A 139 -3.30 -7.55 7.98
CA PHE A 139 -3.11 -8.78 7.20
C PHE A 139 -1.66 -8.98 6.72
N GLY A 140 -0.66 -8.42 7.42
CA GLY A 140 0.76 -8.45 7.07
C GLY A 140 1.46 -9.81 7.14
N PHE A 141 0.73 -10.89 7.39
CA PHE A 141 1.28 -12.24 7.59
C PHE A 141 2.11 -12.71 6.38
N GLU A 142 1.54 -12.67 5.18
CA GLU A 142 2.19 -13.15 3.95
C GLU A 142 3.46 -12.34 3.64
N PHE A 143 3.44 -11.03 3.88
CA PHE A 143 4.60 -10.17 3.71
C PHE A 143 5.75 -10.58 4.64
N TYR A 144 5.47 -10.80 5.92
CA TYR A 144 6.50 -11.17 6.89
C TYR A 144 7.01 -12.60 6.72
N GLU A 145 6.16 -13.55 6.33
CA GLU A 145 6.61 -14.89 5.93
C GLU A 145 7.56 -14.81 4.74
N LEU A 146 7.17 -14.06 3.69
CA LEU A 146 8.02 -13.85 2.53
C LEU A 146 9.37 -13.23 2.90
N TYR A 147 9.37 -12.23 3.80
CA TYR A 147 10.60 -11.57 4.24
C TYR A 147 11.49 -12.51 5.07
N LEU A 148 10.93 -13.25 6.02
CA LEU A 148 11.68 -14.23 6.81
C LEU A 148 12.25 -15.35 5.93
N SER A 149 11.46 -15.86 4.96
CA SER A 149 11.92 -16.86 4.00
C SER A 149 13.05 -16.33 3.11
N PHE A 150 12.98 -15.08 2.66
CA PHE A 150 14.08 -14.45 1.93
C PHE A 150 15.36 -14.40 2.77
N LEU A 151 15.28 -13.94 4.02
CA LEU A 151 16.45 -13.86 4.89
C LEU A 151 17.04 -15.25 5.15
N ASP A 152 16.21 -16.27 5.38
CA ASP A 152 16.67 -17.63 5.67
C ASP A 152 17.29 -18.32 4.44
N ASN A 153 16.69 -18.16 3.25
CA ASN A 153 17.17 -18.78 2.01
C ASN A 153 18.49 -18.17 1.51
N TYR A 154 18.73 -16.89 1.76
CA TYR A 154 19.89 -16.15 1.23
C TYR A 154 20.91 -15.75 2.31
N LYS A 155 20.80 -16.26 3.54
CA LYS A 155 21.81 -16.00 4.57
C LYS A 155 23.16 -16.61 4.21
N ASN A 156 24.23 -15.86 4.48
CA ASN A 156 25.60 -16.33 4.41
C ASN A 156 26.43 -15.64 5.52
N ASP A 157 27.66 -16.11 5.72
CA ASP A 157 28.52 -15.62 6.80
C ASP A 157 28.89 -14.13 6.67
N ASN A 158 28.71 -13.53 5.48
CA ASN A 158 29.17 -12.18 5.15
C ASN A 158 28.07 -11.12 5.14
N ASN A 159 26.77 -11.49 5.22
CA ASN A 159 25.66 -10.55 4.98
C ASN A 159 24.80 -10.21 6.21
N GLU A 160 25.06 -10.79 7.37
CA GLU A 160 24.29 -10.60 8.61
C GLU A 160 22.78 -10.96 8.52
N PHE A 161 22.33 -11.70 7.49
CA PHE A 161 20.90 -12.00 7.32
C PHE A 161 20.35 -12.89 8.44
N GLU A 162 21.19 -13.77 8.99
CA GLU A 162 20.80 -14.59 10.15
C GLU A 162 20.44 -13.71 11.35
N LYS A 163 21.31 -12.77 11.72
CA LYS A 163 21.03 -11.79 12.77
C LYS A 163 19.76 -10.98 12.48
N LYS A 164 19.60 -10.53 11.22
CA LYS A 164 18.44 -9.76 10.80
C LYS A 164 17.14 -10.55 10.89
N TYR A 165 17.16 -11.85 10.57
CA TYR A 165 16.02 -12.75 10.68
C TYR A 165 15.49 -12.76 12.12
N TYR A 166 16.36 -12.97 13.11
CA TYR A 166 15.94 -13.06 14.51
C TYR A 166 15.46 -11.73 15.07
N ILE A 167 16.12 -10.63 14.69
CA ILE A 167 15.66 -9.27 15.04
C ILE A 167 14.28 -9.01 14.43
N LEU A 168 14.08 -9.35 13.16
CA LEU A 168 12.81 -9.17 12.48
C LEU A 168 11.72 -10.02 13.13
N LEU A 169 11.98 -11.30 13.40
CA LEU A 169 11.05 -12.18 14.09
C LEU A 169 10.62 -11.58 15.43
N ARG A 170 11.57 -11.09 16.23
CA ARG A 170 11.31 -10.41 17.50
C ARG A 170 10.43 -9.16 17.33
N ILE A 171 10.69 -8.34 16.32
CA ILE A 171 9.88 -7.15 16.01
C ILE A 171 8.44 -7.53 15.66
N ILE A 172 8.23 -8.57 14.85
CA ILE A 172 6.90 -8.99 14.39
C ILE A 172 5.99 -9.36 15.58
N LEU A 173 6.54 -9.91 16.66
CA LEU A 173 5.77 -10.30 17.85
C LEU A 173 5.06 -9.11 18.52
N GLU A 174 5.60 -7.90 18.41
CA GLU A 174 5.03 -6.69 18.98
C GLU A 174 4.01 -6.01 18.05
N ILE A 175 3.79 -6.55 16.85
CA ILE A 175 2.84 -6.01 15.87
C ILE A 175 1.52 -6.81 15.95
N PRO A 176 0.38 -6.16 16.21
CA PRO A 176 -0.91 -6.84 16.35
C PRO A 176 -1.52 -7.19 14.97
N ILE A 177 -0.89 -8.12 14.26
CA ILE A 177 -1.39 -8.68 13.00
C ILE A 177 -2.41 -9.80 13.25
N TYR A 178 -3.20 -10.15 12.23
CA TYR A 178 -4.25 -11.16 12.33
C TYR A 178 -3.71 -12.55 12.70
N HIS A 179 -2.69 -13.03 11.98
CA HIS A 179 -2.08 -14.35 12.20
C HIS A 179 -0.83 -14.32 13.09
N TYR A 180 -0.81 -13.46 14.11
CA TYR A 180 0.33 -13.28 15.03
C TYR A 180 0.81 -14.59 15.67
N GLY A 181 -0.11 -15.50 15.99
CA GLY A 181 0.19 -16.77 16.68
C GLY A 181 1.21 -17.67 15.97
N ILE A 182 1.32 -17.57 14.64
CA ILE A 182 2.29 -18.35 13.85
C ILE A 182 3.73 -17.91 14.17
N PHE A 183 3.97 -16.60 14.27
CA PHE A 183 5.30 -16.07 14.61
C PHE A 183 5.66 -16.34 16.06
N TYR A 184 4.69 -16.28 16.97
CA TYR A 184 4.91 -16.69 18.37
C TYR A 184 5.26 -18.17 18.48
N LYS A 185 4.61 -19.05 17.71
CA LYS A 185 4.98 -20.46 17.64
C LYS A 185 6.43 -20.62 17.19
N LYS A 186 6.83 -19.97 16.07
CA LYS A 186 8.22 -19.97 15.59
C LYS A 186 9.21 -19.50 16.67
N TRP A 187 8.84 -18.47 17.44
CA TRP A 187 9.65 -17.94 18.53
C TRP A 187 9.77 -18.88 19.73
N PHE A 188 8.66 -19.51 20.16
CA PHE A 188 8.71 -20.46 21.27
C PHE A 188 9.43 -21.75 20.90
N ASP A 189 9.27 -22.25 19.67
CA ASP A 189 10.02 -23.38 19.15
C ASP A 189 11.54 -23.05 19.12
N LEU A 190 11.90 -21.82 18.74
CA LEU A 190 13.28 -21.33 18.83
C LEU A 190 13.80 -21.34 20.27
N ILE A 191 13.08 -20.74 21.22
CA ILE A 191 13.49 -20.71 22.64
C ILE A 191 13.68 -22.13 23.18
N ASP A 192 12.75 -23.04 22.88
CA ASP A 192 12.82 -24.42 23.35
C ASP A 192 14.02 -25.16 22.75
N ASN A 193 14.40 -24.88 21.49
CA ASN A 193 15.61 -25.42 20.87
C ASN A 193 16.89 -24.84 21.49
N LEU A 194 16.96 -23.53 21.70
CA LEU A 194 18.11 -22.87 22.35
C LEU A 194 18.31 -23.36 23.79
N SER A 195 17.24 -23.71 24.50
CA SER A 195 17.33 -24.28 25.85
C SER A 195 18.00 -25.66 25.91
N LYS A 196 17.98 -26.40 24.79
CA LYS A 196 18.51 -27.77 24.67
C LYS A 196 19.90 -27.83 24.04
N ASP A 197 20.23 -26.88 23.16
CA ASP A 197 21.50 -26.83 22.43
C ASP A 197 22.34 -25.61 22.85
N GLU A 198 23.39 -25.87 23.65
CA GLU A 198 24.31 -24.83 24.13
C GLU A 198 25.12 -24.16 23.00
N LYS A 199 25.45 -24.88 21.92
CA LYS A 199 26.21 -24.31 20.80
C LYS A 199 25.34 -23.32 20.04
N LEU A 200 24.11 -23.72 19.72
CA LEU A 200 23.13 -22.87 19.06
C LEU A 200 22.78 -21.66 19.94
N ALA A 201 22.63 -21.86 21.25
CA ALA A 201 22.42 -20.79 22.22
C ALA A 201 23.52 -19.72 22.16
N LYS A 202 24.80 -20.13 22.14
CA LYS A 202 25.92 -19.17 22.05
C LYS A 202 25.93 -18.36 20.76
N GLN A 203 25.48 -18.96 19.65
CA GLN A 203 25.41 -18.29 18.35
C GLN A 203 24.23 -17.30 18.27
N ILE A 204 23.04 -17.71 18.72
CA ILE A 204 21.79 -16.96 18.47
C ILE A 204 21.39 -16.04 19.63
N ALA A 205 21.74 -16.37 20.89
CA ALA A 205 21.41 -15.52 22.04
C ALA A 205 21.82 -14.04 21.87
N PRO A 206 22.99 -13.71 21.27
CA PRO A 206 23.40 -12.35 20.94
C PRO A 206 22.41 -11.54 20.08
N TYR A 207 21.55 -12.21 19.31
CA TYR A 207 20.62 -11.54 18.39
C TYR A 207 19.25 -11.29 19.02
N ILE A 208 18.90 -12.04 20.06
CA ILE A 208 17.55 -12.03 20.66
C ILE A 208 17.47 -11.32 22.02
N ALA A 209 18.61 -11.16 22.71
CA ALA A 209 18.69 -10.53 24.03
C ALA A 209 19.78 -9.43 24.08
N PRO A 210 19.63 -8.41 24.93
CA PRO A 210 20.67 -7.40 25.13
C PRO A 210 21.96 -7.99 25.72
N ALA A 211 23.11 -7.41 25.38
CA ALA A 211 24.44 -7.86 25.85
C ALA A 211 24.55 -8.00 27.38
N ASN A 212 23.84 -7.14 28.13
CA ASN A 212 23.84 -7.17 29.59
C ASN A 212 23.13 -8.42 30.16
N GLU A 213 22.04 -8.86 29.51
CA GLU A 213 21.33 -10.10 29.88
C GLU A 213 22.12 -11.34 29.43
N ILE A 214 22.92 -11.20 28.38
CA ILE A 214 23.83 -12.24 27.88
C ILE A 214 25.06 -12.38 28.77
N ALA A 215 25.61 -11.31 29.31
CA ALA A 215 26.70 -11.39 30.29
C ALA A 215 26.28 -12.21 31.51
N THR A 216 25.01 -12.13 31.91
CA THR A 216 24.43 -13.04 32.90
C THR A 216 24.25 -14.49 32.43
N LEU A 217 24.15 -14.79 31.12
CA LEU A 217 24.17 -16.17 30.57
C LEU A 217 25.46 -16.92 30.89
N ALA A 218 26.60 -16.21 31.00
CA ALA A 218 27.86 -16.83 31.39
C ALA A 218 27.89 -17.24 32.89
N SER A 219 26.97 -16.70 33.70
CA SER A 219 26.95 -16.87 35.16
C SER A 219 25.78 -17.72 35.70
N LYS A 220 24.65 -17.79 34.99
CA LYS A 220 23.45 -18.59 35.34
C LYS A 220 23.32 -19.81 34.42
N LYS A 221 22.72 -20.91 34.88
CA LYS A 221 22.39 -22.06 34.01
C LYS A 221 21.51 -21.61 32.83
N ASN A 222 21.89 -21.97 31.60
CA ASN A 222 21.18 -21.64 30.34
C ASN A 222 19.65 -21.78 30.43
N THR A 223 19.16 -22.84 31.07
CA THR A 223 17.72 -23.13 31.25
C THR A 223 16.96 -22.01 31.96
N SER A 224 17.58 -21.30 32.91
CA SER A 224 16.90 -20.26 33.69
C SER A 224 16.55 -19.03 32.86
N ILE A 225 17.40 -18.67 31.89
CA ILE A 225 17.25 -17.45 31.09
C ILE A 225 16.24 -17.68 29.97
N PHE A 226 16.29 -18.82 29.31
CA PHE A 226 15.27 -19.18 28.32
C PHE A 226 13.88 -19.32 28.94
N ASN A 227 13.77 -19.76 30.20
CA ASN A 227 12.51 -19.73 30.94
C ASN A 227 12.01 -18.30 31.21
N GLU A 228 12.91 -17.38 31.54
CA GLU A 228 12.57 -15.96 31.73
C GLU A 228 12.12 -15.30 30.42
N LEU A 229 12.84 -15.54 29.32
CA LEU A 229 12.44 -15.11 27.98
C LEU A 229 11.07 -15.69 27.60
N LYS A 230 10.86 -16.98 27.82
CA LYS A 230 9.56 -17.63 27.57
C LYS A 230 8.44 -16.95 28.35
N LYS A 231 8.66 -16.62 29.62
CA LYS A 231 7.70 -15.86 30.43
C LYS A 231 7.42 -14.48 29.85
N ARG A 232 8.46 -13.67 29.58
CA ARG A 232 8.30 -12.31 29.03
C ARG A 232 7.53 -12.32 27.70
N PHE A 233 7.82 -13.26 26.81
CA PHE A 233 7.12 -13.37 25.54
C PHE A 233 5.74 -14.02 25.65
N THR A 234 5.44 -14.72 26.74
CA THR A 234 4.07 -15.13 27.07
C THR A 234 3.24 -13.90 27.47
N ASP A 235 3.80 -12.99 28.26
CA ASP A 235 3.13 -11.73 28.60
C ASP A 235 2.93 -10.85 27.35
N ALA A 236 3.96 -10.76 26.48
CA ALA A 236 3.84 -10.09 25.20
C ALA A 236 2.76 -10.73 24.30
N TYR A 237 2.68 -12.08 24.27
CA TYR A 237 1.65 -12.79 23.51
C TYR A 237 0.24 -12.40 23.95
N ILE A 238 0.00 -12.31 25.27
CA ILE A 238 -1.30 -11.91 25.82
C ILE A 238 -1.63 -10.47 25.40
N ALA A 239 -0.66 -9.56 25.46
CA ALA A 239 -0.85 -8.16 25.04
C ALA A 239 -1.14 -8.05 23.53
N THR A 240 -0.33 -8.68 22.69
CA THR A 240 -0.53 -8.70 21.24
C THR A 240 -1.85 -9.36 20.88
N GLN A 241 -2.22 -10.45 21.54
CA GLN A 241 -3.52 -11.10 21.38
C GLN A 241 -4.68 -10.13 21.67
N TYR A 242 -4.64 -9.43 22.81
CA TYR A 242 -5.66 -8.46 23.18
C TYR A 242 -5.83 -7.38 22.10
N HIS A 243 -4.72 -6.76 21.67
CA HIS A 243 -4.77 -5.72 20.64
C HIS A 243 -5.20 -6.25 19.27
N SER A 244 -4.75 -7.45 18.86
CA SER A 244 -5.20 -8.07 17.61
C SER A 244 -6.70 -8.33 17.63
N PHE A 245 -7.29 -8.70 18.77
CA PHE A 245 -8.74 -8.85 18.90
C PHE A 245 -9.48 -7.51 18.84
N GLU A 246 -8.97 -6.46 19.49
CA GLU A 246 -9.55 -5.11 19.38
C GLU A 246 -9.56 -4.62 17.93
N LEU A 247 -8.45 -4.80 17.20
CA LEU A 247 -8.36 -4.43 15.80
C LEU A 247 -9.26 -5.28 14.91
N TYR A 248 -9.38 -6.58 15.19
CA TYR A 248 -10.28 -7.48 14.46
C TYR A 248 -11.75 -7.01 14.54
N GLU A 249 -12.19 -6.52 15.71
CA GLU A 249 -13.55 -5.98 15.89
C GLU A 249 -13.84 -4.76 15.01
N LEU A 250 -12.81 -4.02 14.62
CA LEU A 250 -12.90 -2.89 13.68
C LEU A 250 -12.80 -3.39 12.24
N GLU A 251 -11.81 -4.23 11.92
CA GLU A 251 -11.56 -4.78 10.59
C GLU A 251 -12.78 -5.57 10.06
N LYS A 252 -13.45 -6.36 10.91
CA LYS A 252 -14.64 -7.13 10.50
C LYS A 252 -15.80 -6.24 10.03
N LYS A 253 -15.88 -4.98 10.50
CA LYS A 253 -16.91 -4.02 10.07
C LYS A 253 -16.64 -3.44 8.69
N LEU A 254 -15.42 -3.57 8.18
CA LEU A 254 -14.99 -3.08 6.88
C LEU A 254 -15.27 -4.09 5.77
N ILE A 255 -15.55 -5.35 6.13
CA ILE A 255 -15.91 -6.40 5.18
C ILE A 255 -17.29 -6.08 4.60
N PRO A 256 -17.41 -5.88 3.27
CA PRO A 256 -18.69 -5.58 2.65
C PRO A 256 -19.68 -6.72 2.91
N LYS A 257 -20.90 -6.36 3.36
CA LYS A 257 -21.96 -7.34 3.64
C LYS A 257 -22.64 -7.87 2.37
N SER A 258 -22.45 -7.20 1.23
CA SER A 258 -22.96 -7.64 -0.05
C SER A 258 -21.98 -8.59 -0.73
N ASN A 259 -22.49 -9.65 -1.37
CA ASN A 259 -21.73 -10.54 -2.28
C ASN A 259 -21.18 -9.84 -3.54
N LYS A 260 -21.24 -8.51 -3.61
CA LYS A 260 -20.72 -7.73 -4.72
C LYS A 260 -19.20 -7.60 -4.59
N ASN A 261 -18.50 -7.75 -5.71
CA ASN A 261 -17.04 -7.64 -5.75
C ASN A 261 -16.62 -6.25 -5.22
N PRO A 262 -15.87 -6.16 -4.09
CA PRO A 262 -15.49 -4.89 -3.46
C PRO A 262 -14.66 -3.92 -4.31
N GLN A 263 -14.31 -4.34 -5.53
CA GLN A 263 -13.32 -3.72 -6.41
C GLN A 263 -13.92 -3.18 -7.71
N GLN A 264 -15.24 -3.31 -7.91
CA GLN A 264 -15.91 -2.58 -8.99
C GLN A 264 -15.88 -1.08 -8.66
N ASP A 265 -15.27 -0.29 -9.54
CA ASP A 265 -15.02 1.13 -9.32
C ASP A 265 -16.27 2.01 -9.23
N ASN A 266 -17.42 1.47 -9.66
CA ASN A 266 -18.70 2.16 -9.72
C ASN A 266 -19.64 1.86 -8.54
N ASP A 267 -19.26 0.99 -7.60
CA ASP A 267 -20.15 0.62 -6.51
C ASP A 267 -20.08 1.68 -5.39
N LEU A 268 -21.15 2.47 -5.29
CA LEU A 268 -21.32 3.45 -4.21
C LEU A 268 -21.36 2.74 -2.86
N ARG A 269 -20.28 2.90 -2.08
CA ARG A 269 -20.22 2.50 -0.66
C ARG A 269 -21.40 3.04 0.14
N SER A 270 -21.89 2.23 1.06
CA SER A 270 -22.91 2.68 2.00
C SER A 270 -22.32 3.68 3.00
N ARG A 271 -23.15 4.58 3.52
CA ARG A 271 -22.74 5.49 4.60
C ARG A 271 -22.20 4.75 5.82
N GLN A 272 -22.78 3.59 6.14
CA GLN A 272 -22.33 2.75 7.26
C GLN A 272 -20.89 2.23 7.08
N GLU A 273 -20.50 1.89 5.85
CA GLU A 273 -19.12 1.47 5.55
C GLU A 273 -18.14 2.64 5.71
N LEU A 274 -18.50 3.84 5.25
CA LEU A 274 -17.68 5.04 5.43
C LEU A 274 -17.53 5.40 6.93
N ASP A 275 -18.62 5.34 7.68
CA ASP A 275 -18.63 5.58 9.13
C ASP A 275 -17.77 4.55 9.89
N ALA A 276 -17.75 3.28 9.43
CA ALA A 276 -16.88 2.25 10.00
C ALA A 276 -15.39 2.55 9.79
N TRP A 277 -15.00 3.00 8.59
CA TRP A 277 -13.63 3.44 8.32
C TRP A 277 -13.23 4.66 9.16
N MET A 278 -14.10 5.66 9.25
CA MET A 278 -13.83 6.85 10.06
C MET A 278 -13.67 6.49 11.55
N SER A 279 -14.56 5.64 12.07
CA SER A 279 -14.48 5.16 13.46
C SER A 279 -13.20 4.37 13.74
N TYR A 280 -12.72 3.58 12.76
CA TYR A 280 -11.46 2.87 12.89
C TYR A 280 -10.28 3.84 12.99
N ILE A 281 -10.22 4.83 12.09
CA ILE A 281 -9.16 5.84 12.11
C ILE A 281 -9.19 6.64 13.43
N ASP A 282 -10.37 7.08 13.87
CA ASP A 282 -10.52 7.82 15.12
C ASP A 282 -10.06 6.99 16.33
N TYR A 283 -10.38 5.69 16.35
CA TYR A 283 -9.89 4.77 17.37
C TYR A 283 -8.35 4.74 17.40
N LEU A 284 -7.70 4.62 16.24
CA LEU A 284 -6.24 4.57 16.16
C LEU A 284 -5.58 5.86 16.61
N GLU A 285 -6.15 7.01 16.24
CA GLU A 285 -5.67 8.34 16.65
C GLU A 285 -5.82 8.55 18.16
N ILE A 286 -6.99 8.23 18.74
CA ILE A 286 -7.26 8.38 20.18
C ILE A 286 -6.34 7.47 21.01
N LYS A 287 -6.12 6.24 20.55
CA LYS A 287 -5.22 5.27 21.20
C LYS A 287 -3.74 5.54 20.93
N GLN A 288 -3.41 6.56 20.12
CA GLN A 288 -2.05 6.97 19.80
C GLN A 288 -1.20 5.84 19.20
N TYR A 289 -1.80 5.05 18.30
CA TYR A 289 -1.03 4.07 17.54
C TYR A 289 0.09 4.74 16.73
N PRO A 290 1.14 3.99 16.33
CA PRO A 290 2.24 4.54 15.54
C PRO A 290 1.74 5.28 14.29
N ILE A 291 2.33 6.45 14.02
CA ILE A 291 1.97 7.31 12.88
C ILE A 291 1.95 6.53 11.56
N LYS A 292 2.91 5.61 11.34
CA LYS A 292 2.97 4.77 10.14
C LYS A 292 1.74 3.87 10.00
N PHE A 293 1.18 3.36 11.11
CA PHE A 293 -0.04 2.55 11.09
C PHE A 293 -1.27 3.39 10.77
N ILE A 294 -1.37 4.58 11.36
CA ILE A 294 -2.47 5.52 11.06
C ILE A 294 -2.43 5.93 9.58
N GLU A 295 -1.25 6.34 9.06
CA GLU A 295 -1.05 6.69 7.65
C GLU A 295 -1.46 5.51 6.74
N LEU A 296 -1.05 4.27 7.07
CA LEU A 296 -1.44 3.06 6.35
C LEU A 296 -2.97 2.86 6.27
N VAL A 297 -3.68 3.03 7.39
CA VAL A 297 -5.15 2.87 7.41
C VAL A 297 -5.85 3.99 6.63
N TYR A 298 -5.34 5.22 6.66
CA TYR A 298 -5.83 6.28 5.79
C TYR A 298 -5.67 5.95 4.29
N TYR A 299 -4.52 5.40 3.88
CA TYR A 299 -4.34 4.96 2.50
C TYR A 299 -5.29 3.81 2.13
N ARG A 300 -5.49 2.83 3.02
CA ARG A 300 -6.48 1.76 2.82
C ARG A 300 -7.90 2.30 2.67
N PHE A 301 -8.28 3.28 3.50
CA PHE A 301 -9.58 3.94 3.38
C PHE A 301 -9.70 4.66 2.03
N LEU A 302 -8.67 5.41 1.63
CA LEU A 302 -8.61 6.11 0.35
C LEU A 302 -8.78 5.15 -0.83
N TYR A 303 -8.09 4.01 -0.86
CA TYR A 303 -8.22 3.04 -1.97
C TYR A 303 -9.66 2.50 -2.10
N ASN A 304 -10.38 2.36 -0.99
CA ASN A 304 -11.74 1.84 -0.96
C ASN A 304 -12.84 2.89 -1.12
N ALA A 305 -12.53 4.17 -0.86
CA ALA A 305 -13.50 5.27 -0.78
C ALA A 305 -13.00 6.55 -1.47
N ARG A 306 -12.21 6.41 -2.54
CA ARG A 306 -11.60 7.55 -3.27
C ARG A 306 -12.62 8.48 -3.93
N ASN A 307 -13.80 8.00 -4.30
CA ASN A 307 -14.82 8.83 -4.95
C ASN A 307 -15.52 9.79 -3.95
N TYR A 308 -15.20 9.68 -2.65
CA TYR A 308 -15.80 10.48 -1.59
C TYR A 308 -14.88 11.63 -1.16
N PRO A 309 -15.31 12.90 -1.30
CA PRO A 309 -14.51 14.06 -0.91
C PRO A 309 -14.10 14.06 0.57
N GLN A 310 -14.94 13.47 1.44
CA GLN A 310 -14.68 13.41 2.88
C GLN A 310 -13.43 12.58 3.20
N THR A 311 -13.17 11.52 2.44
CA THR A 311 -12.00 10.65 2.58
C THR A 311 -10.71 11.44 2.42
N TRP A 312 -10.61 12.22 1.33
CA TRP A 312 -9.46 13.08 1.06
C TRP A 312 -9.33 14.22 2.06
N SER A 313 -10.46 14.84 2.42
CA SER A 313 -10.50 15.94 3.38
C SER A 313 -10.00 15.52 4.76
N LYS A 314 -10.48 14.39 5.28
CA LYS A 314 -10.08 13.86 6.60
C LYS A 314 -8.59 13.50 6.61
N PHE A 315 -8.08 12.88 5.56
CA PHE A 315 -6.65 12.55 5.48
C PHE A 315 -5.76 13.80 5.38
N ALA A 316 -6.21 14.82 4.63
CA ALA A 316 -5.52 16.10 4.60
C ALA A 316 -5.52 16.79 5.97
N ASP A 317 -6.64 16.75 6.70
CA ASP A 317 -6.76 17.32 8.05
C ASP A 317 -5.80 16.67 9.03
N TYR A 318 -5.68 15.34 8.99
CA TYR A 318 -4.68 14.63 9.79
C TYR A 318 -3.27 15.17 9.55
N TYR A 319 -2.87 15.37 8.28
CA TYR A 319 -1.57 15.94 7.97
C TYR A 319 -1.43 17.41 8.35
N ILE A 320 -2.49 18.22 8.23
CA ILE A 320 -2.49 19.62 8.65
C ILE A 320 -2.31 19.70 10.17
N TYR A 321 -3.04 18.88 10.93
CA TYR A 321 -2.95 18.80 12.39
C TYR A 321 -1.53 18.47 12.86
N HIS A 322 -0.85 17.56 12.16
CA HIS A 322 0.55 17.20 12.42
C HIS A 322 1.58 18.10 11.71
N ALA A 323 1.17 19.26 11.19
CA ALA A 323 2.03 20.22 10.48
C ALA A 323 2.81 19.64 9.27
N LYS A 324 2.34 18.52 8.69
CA LYS A 324 2.91 17.89 7.47
C LYS A 324 2.27 18.49 6.21
N PHE A 325 2.38 19.81 6.04
CA PHE A 325 1.68 20.55 4.99
C PHE A 325 1.97 20.08 3.56
N ASN A 326 3.20 19.62 3.28
CA ASN A 326 3.54 19.08 1.96
C ASN A 326 2.79 17.79 1.65
N LYS A 327 2.59 16.91 2.65
CA LYS A 327 1.78 15.71 2.50
C LYS A 327 0.30 16.06 2.35
N ALA A 328 -0.22 16.98 3.18
CA ALA A 328 -1.60 17.47 3.06
C ALA A 328 -1.91 18.04 1.68
N ARG A 329 -1.01 18.88 1.15
CA ARG A 329 -1.10 19.42 -0.22
C ARG A 329 -1.17 18.31 -1.26
N LYS A 330 -0.31 17.30 -1.16
CA LYS A 330 -0.30 16.17 -2.10
C LYS A 330 -1.66 15.45 -2.09
N ILE A 331 -2.16 15.10 -0.90
CA ILE A 331 -3.47 14.45 -0.74
C ILE A 331 -4.60 15.29 -1.35
N LEU A 332 -4.66 16.60 -1.05
CA LEU A 332 -5.71 17.47 -1.62
C LEU A 332 -5.57 17.63 -3.13
N THR A 333 -4.34 17.77 -3.64
CA THR A 333 -4.08 17.89 -5.08
C THR A 333 -4.52 16.62 -5.81
N ASP A 334 -4.25 15.44 -5.25
CA ASP A 334 -4.69 14.19 -5.85
C ASP A 334 -6.21 14.02 -5.72
N GLY A 335 -6.81 14.40 -4.59
CA GLY A 335 -8.26 14.38 -4.41
C GLY A 335 -9.02 15.22 -5.43
N VAL A 336 -8.54 16.43 -5.75
CA VAL A 336 -9.13 17.30 -6.79
C VAL A 336 -9.05 16.67 -8.20
N LYS A 337 -8.07 15.80 -8.48
CA LYS A 337 -7.97 15.10 -9.78
C LYS A 337 -8.99 13.97 -9.91
N TYR A 338 -9.30 13.28 -8.81
CA TYR A 338 -10.14 12.07 -8.83
C TYR A 338 -11.59 12.34 -8.47
N VAL A 339 -11.88 13.45 -7.80
CA VAL A 339 -13.22 13.79 -7.33
C VAL A 339 -13.59 15.18 -7.82
N ASP A 340 -14.67 15.26 -8.59
CA ASP A 340 -15.24 16.53 -9.02
C ASP A 340 -16.03 17.19 -7.88
N ASP A 341 -15.32 17.63 -6.83
CA ASP A 341 -15.87 18.43 -5.74
C ASP A 341 -15.01 19.68 -5.50
N TYR A 342 -15.58 20.84 -5.84
CA TYR A 342 -14.95 22.14 -5.66
C TYR A 342 -14.56 22.44 -4.20
N LYS A 343 -15.15 21.76 -3.21
CA LYS A 343 -14.80 21.92 -1.79
C LYS A 343 -13.38 21.45 -1.49
N LEU A 344 -12.89 20.40 -2.16
CA LEU A 344 -11.50 19.95 -2.03
C LEU A 344 -10.53 21.01 -2.58
N LEU A 345 -10.90 21.64 -3.70
CA LEU A 345 -10.14 22.74 -4.28
C LEU A 345 -10.10 23.95 -3.33
N ILE A 346 -11.23 24.34 -2.75
CA ILE A 346 -11.29 25.41 -1.75
C ILE A 346 -10.37 25.10 -0.57
N LYS A 347 -10.41 23.87 -0.05
CA LYS A 347 -9.55 23.45 1.06
C LYS A 347 -8.06 23.49 0.70
N LEU A 348 -7.69 23.07 -0.51
CA LEU A 348 -6.33 23.19 -1.02
C LEU A 348 -5.89 24.66 -1.10
N VAL A 349 -6.76 25.53 -1.61
CA VAL A 349 -6.52 26.96 -1.69
C VAL A 349 -6.36 27.58 -0.31
N ASP A 350 -7.20 27.21 0.66
CA ASP A 350 -7.10 27.68 2.05
C ASP A 350 -5.78 27.25 2.70
N LEU A 351 -5.30 26.04 2.41
CA LEU A 351 -3.96 25.60 2.83
C LEU A 351 -2.86 26.47 2.20
N GLU A 352 -2.94 26.81 0.92
CA GLU A 352 -1.94 27.69 0.28
C GLU A 352 -2.00 29.13 0.81
N ILE A 353 -3.20 29.64 1.10
CA ILE A 353 -3.39 30.95 1.76
C ILE A 353 -2.73 30.94 3.14
N PHE A 354 -2.98 29.90 3.94
CA PHE A 354 -2.37 29.72 5.27
C PHE A 354 -0.84 29.70 5.18
N LEU A 355 -0.29 29.05 4.17
CA LEU A 355 1.15 29.01 3.89
C LEU A 355 1.70 30.27 3.19
N LYS A 356 0.87 31.29 2.98
CA LYS A 356 1.20 32.56 2.31
C LYS A 356 1.61 32.42 0.84
N ASN A 357 1.24 31.31 0.20
CA ASN A 357 1.49 31.01 -1.22
C ASN A 357 0.35 31.53 -2.12
N TYR A 358 0.06 32.84 -2.04
CA TYR A 358 -1.12 33.42 -2.70
C TYR A 358 -1.12 33.26 -4.23
N GLN A 359 0.06 33.33 -4.88
CA GLN A 359 0.15 33.11 -6.32
C GLN A 359 -0.25 31.68 -6.72
N ARG A 360 0.11 30.69 -5.89
CA ARG A 360 -0.29 29.29 -6.13
C ARG A 360 -1.79 29.13 -5.91
N ALA A 361 -2.32 29.73 -4.84
CA ALA A 361 -3.76 29.74 -4.55
C ALA A 361 -4.58 30.29 -5.72
N ILE A 362 -4.21 31.45 -6.28
CA ILE A 362 -4.95 32.06 -7.39
C ILE A 362 -4.82 31.24 -8.67
N ASN A 363 -3.63 30.69 -8.97
CA ASN A 363 -3.42 29.87 -10.15
C ASN A 363 -4.28 28.61 -10.14
N LEU A 364 -4.46 27.98 -8.97
CA LEU A 364 -5.35 26.81 -8.82
C LEU A 364 -6.80 27.16 -9.16
N LEU A 365 -7.30 28.30 -8.67
CA LEU A 365 -8.67 28.76 -8.96
C LEU A 365 -8.85 29.14 -10.43
N ILE A 366 -7.89 29.85 -11.01
CA ILE A 366 -7.92 30.23 -12.44
C ILE A 366 -7.93 28.98 -13.31
N SER A 367 -7.06 28.00 -13.02
CA SER A 367 -7.03 26.73 -13.74
C SER A 367 -8.39 26.04 -13.67
N TYR A 368 -9.04 25.99 -12.50
CA TYR A 368 -10.38 25.42 -12.38
C TYR A 368 -11.40 26.16 -13.25
N ILE A 369 -11.40 27.50 -13.23
CA ILE A 369 -12.31 28.33 -14.03
C ILE A 369 -12.11 28.12 -15.54
N GLN A 370 -10.87 27.94 -15.98
CA GLN A 370 -10.55 27.74 -17.40
C GLN A 370 -11.12 26.44 -17.97
N TYR A 371 -11.14 25.37 -17.17
CA TYR A 371 -11.58 24.04 -17.62
C TYR A 371 -13.03 23.70 -17.26
N ASN A 372 -13.73 24.53 -16.49
CA ASN A 372 -15.10 24.29 -16.06
C ASN A 372 -16.06 25.37 -16.56
N SER A 373 -17.05 24.99 -17.35
CA SER A 373 -18.07 25.90 -17.88
C SER A 373 -19.01 26.43 -16.78
N ASN A 374 -19.36 25.59 -15.81
CA ASN A 374 -20.23 25.93 -14.69
C ASN A 374 -19.42 26.16 -13.41
N VAL A 375 -18.96 27.39 -13.19
CA VAL A 375 -18.14 27.74 -12.01
C VAL A 375 -19.03 28.07 -10.81
N PRO A 376 -18.94 27.35 -9.68
CA PRO A 376 -19.69 27.64 -8.46
C PRO A 376 -19.39 29.04 -7.89
N ILE A 377 -20.41 29.69 -7.29
CA ILE A 377 -20.26 31.00 -6.62
C ILE A 377 -19.11 31.00 -5.59
N PRO A 378 -18.98 29.99 -4.69
CA PRO A 378 -17.89 29.97 -3.71
C PRO A 378 -16.48 30.04 -4.31
N ILE A 379 -16.28 29.53 -5.53
CA ILE A 379 -14.99 29.62 -6.24
C ILE A 379 -14.73 31.06 -6.68
N ARG A 380 -15.75 31.77 -7.17
CA ARG A 380 -15.64 33.18 -7.59
C ARG A 380 -15.35 34.10 -6.40
N ASP A 381 -16.01 33.85 -5.27
CA ASP A 381 -15.78 34.57 -4.02
C ASP A 381 -14.35 34.34 -3.52
N LYS A 382 -13.89 33.08 -3.57
CA LYS A 382 -12.52 32.73 -3.18
C LYS A 382 -11.48 33.41 -4.07
N VAL A 383 -11.74 33.57 -5.38
CA VAL A 383 -10.87 34.34 -6.29
C VAL A 383 -10.73 35.79 -5.84
N HIS A 384 -11.85 36.44 -5.49
CA HIS A 384 -11.82 37.83 -5.02
C HIS A 384 -11.06 37.95 -3.71
N GLN A 385 -11.31 37.03 -2.77
CA GLN A 385 -10.58 36.95 -1.50
C GLN A 385 -9.06 36.83 -1.72
N VAL A 386 -8.62 35.92 -2.58
CA VAL A 386 -7.18 35.71 -2.83
C VAL A 386 -6.55 36.92 -3.53
N LYS A 387 -7.24 37.56 -4.47
CA LYS A 387 -6.73 38.78 -5.13
C LYS A 387 -6.52 39.92 -4.14
N GLN A 388 -7.48 40.16 -3.25
CA GLN A 388 -7.33 41.17 -2.19
C GLN A 388 -6.11 40.90 -1.30
N LEU A 389 -5.84 39.63 -0.97
CA LEU A 389 -4.65 39.24 -0.19
C LEU A 389 -3.34 39.44 -0.95
N ILE A 390 -3.35 39.37 -2.29
CA ILE A 390 -2.19 39.66 -3.13
C ILE A 390 -1.95 41.18 -3.16
N ASP A 391 -3.01 41.97 -3.34
CA ASP A 391 -2.91 43.43 -3.46
C ASP A 391 -2.54 44.12 -2.13
N GLN A 392 -2.72 43.45 -0.99
CA GLN A 392 -2.34 43.94 0.35
C GLN A 392 -0.88 43.66 0.73
N LYS A 393 -0.13 42.95 -0.11
CA LYS A 393 1.30 42.64 0.07
C LYS A 393 2.16 43.61 -0.73
#